data_AF-A0AAD5C9P6-F1
#
_entry.id   AF-A0AAD5C9P6-F1
#
_cell.length_a   1.000
_cell.length_b   1.000
_cell.length_c   1.000
_cell.angle_alpha   90.00
_cell.angle_beta   90.00
_cell.angle_gamma   90.00
#
_symmetry.space_group_name_H-M   'P 1'
#
loop_
_entity.id
_entity.type
_entity.pdbx_description
1 polymer ?
#
loop_
_entity_poly.entity_id
_entity_poly.type
_entity_poly.pdbx_seq_one_letter_code
_entity_poly.pdbx_strand_id
1 'polypeptide(L)'
;MGRVIRAQRKAAGSVFKSHTHHRKGPARFRNLDFGERNGYIKWVITDIIHDPGRGAPLARLGSKKIVPSGCRAMIGQVAGGGRTEKPMLKAGNAYHKFRVKRNYWPKVRGVAMNPVEHPHGGGNHQHIGHASTVKRDAPPCQKVGLIAARRTGRLRGQAAATAANADK
;
A
#
# COMPACT_ATOMS: atom_id res chain seq x y z
N MET A 1 10.78 -15.50 27.55
CA MET A 1 10.87 -14.17 26.88
C MET A 1 10.55 -14.34 25.39
N GLY A 2 9.58 -13.60 24.84
CA GLY A 2 9.19 -13.68 23.42
C GLY A 2 10.08 -12.83 22.50
N ARG A 3 10.06 -13.08 21.18
CA ARG A 3 10.76 -12.26 20.18
C ARG A 3 9.87 -11.16 19.60
N VAL A 4 10.52 -10.09 19.13
CA VAL A 4 9.86 -8.98 18.43
C VAL A 4 9.35 -9.44 17.06
N ILE A 5 8.03 -9.38 16.87
CA ILE A 5 7.41 -9.89 15.65
C ILE A 5 7.73 -9.00 14.43
N ARG A 6 7.66 -9.59 13.22
CA ARG A 6 7.90 -8.85 11.96
C ARG A 6 7.03 -7.59 11.83
N ALA A 7 5.81 -7.60 12.37
CA ALA A 7 4.90 -6.45 12.29
C ALA A 7 5.49 -5.20 12.95
N GLN A 8 6.15 -5.34 14.11
CA GLN A 8 6.81 -4.24 14.82
C GLN A 8 8.13 -3.84 14.15
N ARG A 9 8.94 -4.83 13.74
CA ARG A 9 10.26 -4.58 13.14
C ARG A 9 10.22 -3.71 11.88
N LYS A 10 9.08 -3.67 11.18
CA LYS A 10 8.90 -2.82 10.00
C LYS A 10 9.01 -1.32 10.26
N ALA A 11 8.75 -0.87 11.50
CA ALA A 11 8.79 0.54 11.85
C ALA A 11 10.20 1.02 12.25
N ALA A 12 11.09 0.11 12.68
CA ALA A 12 12.41 0.44 13.21
C ALA A 12 13.44 0.90 12.13
N GLY A 13 13.08 0.86 10.84
CA GLY A 13 13.91 1.46 9.79
C GLY A 13 15.22 0.74 9.48
N SER A 14 15.32 -0.57 9.73
CA SER A 14 16.48 -1.37 9.29
C SER A 14 16.25 -1.95 7.89
N VAL A 15 16.13 -3.27 7.76
CA VAL A 15 15.92 -4.02 6.52
C VAL A 15 14.61 -3.63 5.81
N PHE A 16 13.68 -3.01 6.53
CA PHE A 16 12.38 -2.56 6.04
C PHE A 16 12.38 -1.10 5.57
N LYS A 17 13.53 -0.55 5.14
CA LYS A 17 13.56 0.75 4.44
C LYS A 17 13.10 0.61 2.99
N SER A 18 12.57 1.70 2.43
CA SER A 18 12.22 1.76 1.01
C SER A 18 13.47 1.90 0.15
N HIS A 19 13.58 1.14 -0.94
CA HIS A 19 14.60 1.36 -1.95
C HIS A 19 14.28 2.64 -2.74
N THR A 20 15.06 3.69 -2.53
CA THR A 20 14.82 5.04 -3.10
C THR A 20 15.85 5.49 -4.12
N HIS A 21 16.97 4.77 -4.28
CA HIS A 21 18.09 5.19 -5.14
C HIS A 21 17.69 5.53 -6.59
N HIS A 22 16.77 4.76 -7.19
CA HIS A 22 16.31 4.98 -8.57
C HIS A 22 15.03 5.82 -8.68
N ARG A 23 14.52 6.36 -7.56
CA ARG A 23 13.31 7.18 -7.57
C ARG A 23 13.60 8.50 -8.26
N LYS A 24 12.75 8.86 -9.24
CA LYS A 24 12.91 10.09 -10.03
C LYS A 24 12.55 11.35 -9.25
N GLY A 25 11.78 11.20 -8.18
CA GLY A 25 11.43 12.29 -7.26
C GLY A 25 10.01 12.16 -6.71
N PRO A 26 9.64 13.04 -5.77
CA PRO A 26 8.27 13.13 -5.31
C PRO A 26 7.37 13.62 -6.44
N ALA A 27 6.34 12.84 -6.77
CA ALA A 27 5.25 13.29 -7.62
C ALA A 27 4.37 14.24 -6.81
N ARG A 28 4.57 15.54 -7.00
CA ARG A 28 3.84 16.62 -6.34
C ARG A 28 3.57 17.74 -7.33
N PHE A 29 2.54 18.50 -7.02
CA PHE A 29 2.30 19.78 -7.66
C PHE A 29 3.33 20.82 -7.20
N ARG A 30 3.47 21.94 -7.92
CA ARG A 30 4.32 23.06 -7.47
C ARG A 30 3.63 23.86 -6.37
N ASN A 31 4.46 24.60 -5.64
CA ASN A 31 4.07 25.60 -4.66
C ASN A 31 3.17 26.69 -5.28
N LEU A 32 2.25 27.20 -4.46
CA LEU A 32 1.29 28.24 -4.81
C LEU A 32 1.93 29.64 -4.87
N ASP A 33 1.89 30.29 -6.02
CA ASP A 33 2.25 31.71 -6.19
C ASP A 33 1.05 32.60 -6.58
N PHE A 34 1.27 33.90 -6.78
CA PHE A 34 0.23 34.90 -7.05
C PHE A 34 -0.47 34.67 -8.41
N GLY A 35 0.28 34.31 -9.45
CA GLY A 35 -0.25 34.06 -10.79
C GLY A 35 -1.16 32.84 -10.84
N GLU A 36 -0.93 31.86 -9.97
CA GLU A 36 -1.81 30.71 -9.83
C GLU A 36 -3.10 30.98 -9.03
N ARG A 37 -3.11 32.03 -8.20
CA ARG A 37 -4.20 32.44 -7.30
C ARG A 37 -5.24 33.32 -8.00
N ASN A 38 -4.78 34.22 -8.86
CA ASN A 38 -5.62 35.24 -9.51
C ASN A 38 -5.83 35.02 -11.03
N GLY A 39 -5.25 33.97 -11.62
CA GLY A 39 -5.31 33.72 -13.06
C GLY A 39 -5.11 32.26 -13.49
N TYR A 40 -5.08 32.02 -14.80
CA TYR A 40 -4.81 30.72 -15.41
C TYR A 40 -3.42 30.69 -16.05
N ILE A 41 -2.75 29.54 -15.96
CA ILE A 41 -1.42 29.33 -16.54
C ILE A 41 -1.49 28.04 -17.36
N LYS A 42 -1.09 28.12 -18.63
CA LYS A 42 -1.02 26.99 -19.55
C LYS A 42 0.41 26.47 -19.57
N TRP A 43 0.57 25.16 -19.40
CA TRP A 43 1.87 24.50 -19.51
C TRP A 43 1.82 23.39 -20.54
N VAL A 44 2.98 23.09 -21.10
CA VAL A 44 3.18 21.97 -22.03
C VAL A 44 3.81 20.81 -21.26
N ILE A 45 3.34 19.59 -21.52
CA ILE A 45 3.98 18.37 -21.01
C ILE A 45 5.26 18.18 -21.81
N THR A 46 6.41 18.15 -21.13
CA THR A 46 7.69 17.93 -21.82
C THR A 46 7.95 16.44 -22.01
N ASP A 47 7.70 15.63 -20.97
CA ASP A 47 7.98 14.19 -20.98
C ASP A 47 7.00 13.40 -20.11
N ILE A 48 6.79 12.13 -20.45
CA ILE A 48 6.12 11.14 -19.60
C ILE A 48 7.14 10.06 -19.25
N ILE A 49 7.46 9.92 -17.96
CA ILE A 49 8.53 9.05 -17.46
C ILE A 49 7.99 7.97 -16.53
N HIS A 50 8.64 6.81 -16.51
CA HIS A 50 8.38 5.76 -15.52
C HIS A 50 9.24 5.96 -14.26
N ASP A 51 8.60 6.02 -13.09
CA ASP A 51 9.28 6.00 -11.78
C ASP A 51 9.28 4.58 -11.20
N PRO A 52 10.46 3.97 -10.97
CA PRO A 52 10.57 2.63 -10.41
C PRO A 52 9.75 2.48 -9.11
N GLY A 53 8.82 1.52 -9.11
CA GLY A 53 7.96 1.24 -7.97
C GLY A 53 6.65 2.03 -7.93
N ARG A 54 6.35 2.87 -8.92
CA ARG A 54 5.00 3.35 -9.25
C ARG A 54 4.41 2.54 -10.40
N GLY A 55 3.09 2.35 -10.37
CA GLY A 55 2.34 1.76 -11.50
C GLY A 55 1.90 2.80 -12.51
N ALA A 56 1.61 4.01 -12.03
CA ALA A 56 1.28 5.16 -12.85
C ALA A 56 2.56 5.86 -13.37
N PRO A 57 2.57 6.33 -14.63
CA PRO A 57 3.64 7.16 -15.16
C PRO A 57 3.63 8.56 -14.50
N LEU A 58 4.76 9.25 -14.57
CA LEU A 58 4.90 10.64 -14.12
C LEU A 58 5.00 11.54 -15.35
N ALA A 59 4.19 12.60 -15.40
CA ALA A 59 4.37 13.67 -16.37
C ALA A 59 5.34 14.72 -15.80
N ARG A 60 6.35 15.10 -16.58
CA ARG A 60 7.17 16.29 -16.32
C ARG A 60 6.41 17.49 -16.88
N LEU A 61 5.98 18.35 -15.96
CA LEU A 61 5.12 19.50 -16.23
C LEU A 61 5.79 20.76 -15.64
N GLY A 62 5.72 21.86 -16.39
CA GLY A 62 5.68 23.19 -15.79
C GLY A 62 4.37 23.37 -15.00
N SER A 63 4.39 24.21 -13.99
CA SER A 63 3.80 23.96 -12.67
C SER A 63 2.40 24.56 -12.33
N LYS A 64 1.58 23.84 -11.51
CA LYS A 64 0.40 24.30 -10.70
C LYS A 64 -0.02 23.24 -9.62
N LYS A 65 -0.47 23.59 -8.36
CA LYS A 65 -1.78 23.18 -7.65
C LYS A 65 -2.12 23.75 -6.21
N ILE A 66 -3.44 23.85 -5.80
CA ILE A 66 -4.09 24.20 -4.47
C ILE A 66 -5.26 23.24 -4.15
N VAL A 67 -5.69 23.05 -2.87
CA VAL A 67 -6.95 22.39 -2.33
C VAL A 67 -7.45 23.03 -0.99
N PRO A 68 -8.49 23.91 -0.90
CA PRO A 68 -9.96 23.71 -0.56
C PRO A 68 -10.93 24.48 -1.54
N SER A 69 -12.15 24.00 -1.91
CA SER A 69 -13.10 24.40 -3.04
C SER A 69 -12.55 25.12 -4.29
N GLY A 70 -11.73 26.16 -4.13
CA GLY A 70 -10.54 26.44 -4.95
C GLY A 70 -9.50 25.30 -4.98
N CYS A 71 -9.90 24.07 -4.64
CA CYS A 71 -9.13 22.88 -4.94
C CYS A 71 -9.03 22.64 -6.42
N ARG A 72 -7.80 22.65 -6.88
CA ARG A 72 -7.45 22.12 -8.16
C ARG A 72 -7.53 20.59 -8.04
N ALA A 73 -8.29 19.99 -8.95
CA ALA A 73 -8.29 18.58 -9.32
C ALA A 73 -7.52 18.40 -10.64
N MET A 74 -7.13 17.17 -10.99
CA MET A 74 -6.76 16.87 -12.37
C MET A 74 -7.99 16.20 -12.97
N ILE A 75 -8.46 16.71 -14.10
CA ILE A 75 -9.61 16.11 -14.79
C ILE A 75 -9.11 14.83 -15.49
N GLY A 76 -9.79 13.71 -15.24
CA GLY A 76 -9.49 12.42 -15.85
C GLY A 76 -9.09 11.35 -14.84
N GLN A 77 -8.83 10.15 -15.36
CA GLN A 77 -8.41 8.98 -14.59
C GLN A 77 -6.88 8.89 -14.50
N VAL A 78 -6.36 8.26 -13.45
CA VAL A 78 -4.92 8.00 -13.32
C VAL A 78 -4.48 6.99 -14.40
N ALA A 79 -3.48 7.36 -15.18
CA ALA A 79 -2.93 6.49 -16.23
C ALA A 79 -2.31 5.20 -15.67
N GLY A 80 -2.30 4.14 -16.49
CA GLY A 80 -1.77 2.83 -16.10
C GLY A 80 -2.79 1.91 -15.41
N GLY A 81 -4.09 2.14 -15.65
CA GLY A 81 -5.17 1.22 -15.29
C GLY A 81 -5.03 -0.18 -15.93
N GLY A 82 -5.81 -1.15 -15.47
CA GLY A 82 -5.80 -2.53 -16.00
C GLY A 82 -4.60 -3.40 -15.61
N ARG A 83 -3.50 -2.82 -15.12
CA ARG A 83 -2.30 -3.58 -14.70
C ARG A 83 -2.57 -4.65 -13.64
N THR A 84 -3.60 -4.45 -12.81
CA THR A 84 -3.98 -5.37 -11.73
C THR A 84 -4.81 -6.55 -12.21
N GLU A 85 -5.46 -6.44 -13.37
CA GLU A 85 -6.32 -7.49 -13.94
C GLU A 85 -5.51 -8.69 -14.38
N LYS A 86 -4.29 -8.46 -14.91
CA LYS A 86 -3.39 -9.54 -15.30
C LYS A 86 -2.87 -10.29 -14.06
N PRO A 87 -3.14 -11.60 -13.92
CA PRO A 87 -2.63 -12.36 -12.79
C PRO A 87 -1.11 -12.53 -12.85
N MET A 88 -0.47 -12.54 -11.68
CA MET A 88 0.96 -12.84 -11.57
C MET A 88 1.17 -14.35 -11.44
N LEU A 89 1.68 -14.98 -12.49
CA LEU A 89 1.81 -16.44 -12.56
C LEU A 89 3.11 -16.98 -11.92
N LYS A 90 4.19 -16.19 -11.93
CA LYS A 90 5.52 -16.60 -11.44
C LYS A 90 5.94 -15.84 -10.19
N ALA A 91 6.55 -16.54 -9.24
CA ALA A 91 7.15 -15.93 -8.04
C ALA A 91 8.26 -14.93 -8.39
N GLY A 92 9.06 -15.20 -9.44
CA GLY A 92 10.10 -14.29 -9.92
C GLY A 92 9.55 -12.92 -10.35
N ASN A 93 8.36 -12.87 -10.94
CA ASN A 93 7.71 -11.61 -11.31
C ASN A 93 7.33 -10.81 -10.05
N ALA A 94 6.87 -11.49 -8.99
CA ALA A 94 6.59 -10.87 -7.71
C ALA A 94 7.87 -10.36 -7.04
N TYR A 95 8.97 -11.11 -7.11
CA TYR A 95 10.28 -10.70 -6.60
C TYR A 95 10.73 -9.37 -7.21
N HIS A 96 10.76 -9.26 -8.55
CA HIS A 96 11.16 -8.00 -9.21
C HIS A 96 10.21 -6.84 -8.92
N LYS A 97 8.90 -7.10 -8.75
CA LYS A 97 7.90 -6.11 -8.34
C LYS A 97 8.18 -5.54 -6.93
N PHE A 98 8.61 -6.38 -5.99
CA PHE A 98 8.91 -5.95 -4.63
C PHE A 98 10.35 -5.46 -4.46
N ARG A 99 11.29 -5.83 -5.34
CA ARG A 99 12.69 -5.36 -5.34
C ARG A 99 12.81 -3.84 -5.40
N VAL A 100 11.99 -3.18 -6.22
CA VAL A 100 11.95 -1.71 -6.35
C VAL A 100 11.12 -1.00 -5.28
N LYS A 101 10.52 -1.77 -4.37
CA LYS A 101 9.74 -1.30 -3.22
C LYS A 101 10.48 -1.72 -1.94
N ARG A 102 9.95 -1.37 -0.77
CA ARG A 102 10.48 -1.88 0.50
C ARG A 102 10.53 -3.42 0.51
N ASN A 103 11.56 -3.98 1.15
CA ASN A 103 11.65 -5.41 1.44
C ASN A 103 10.41 -5.90 2.22
N TYR A 104 9.55 -6.67 1.57
CA TYR A 104 8.30 -7.17 2.18
C TYR A 104 7.85 -8.53 1.64
N TRP A 105 8.58 -9.08 0.68
CA TRP A 105 8.28 -10.34 0.02
C TRP A 105 9.55 -11.20 0.07
N PRO A 106 9.46 -12.51 0.37
CA PRO A 106 8.26 -13.33 0.56
C PRO A 106 7.56 -13.13 1.91
N LYS A 107 6.28 -13.56 2.00
CA LYS A 107 5.50 -13.49 3.23
C LYS A 107 5.30 -14.87 3.86
N VAL A 108 6.03 -15.14 4.95
CA VAL A 108 5.77 -16.31 5.79
C VAL A 108 4.47 -16.12 6.60
N ARG A 109 3.65 -17.18 6.66
CA ARG A 109 2.41 -17.26 7.46
C ARG A 109 2.76 -17.35 8.95
N GLY A 110 2.01 -16.69 9.83
CA GLY A 110 2.29 -16.69 11.26
C GLY A 110 2.21 -18.08 11.91
N VAL A 111 1.33 -18.95 11.41
CA VAL A 111 1.16 -20.34 11.89
C VAL A 111 2.35 -21.24 11.55
N ALA A 112 3.12 -20.89 10.51
CA ALA A 112 4.33 -21.63 10.14
C ALA A 112 5.55 -21.21 10.98
N MET A 113 5.39 -20.26 11.91
CA MET A 113 6.45 -19.77 12.79
C MET A 113 6.36 -20.47 14.14
N ASN A 114 7.45 -20.42 14.91
CA ASN A 114 7.48 -20.90 16.28
C ASN A 114 6.68 -19.97 17.22
N PRO A 115 6.19 -20.44 18.39
CA PRO A 115 5.42 -19.61 19.32
C PRO A 115 6.17 -18.35 19.78
N VAL A 116 7.49 -18.44 19.85
CA VAL A 116 8.38 -17.33 20.21
C VAL A 116 8.36 -16.19 19.18
N GLU A 117 8.06 -16.48 17.91
CA GLU A 117 8.17 -15.54 16.79
C GLU A 117 6.85 -14.90 16.37
N HIS A 118 5.73 -15.56 16.63
CA HIS A 118 4.41 -15.09 16.23
C HIS A 118 3.32 -15.66 17.16
N PRO A 119 2.30 -14.88 17.57
CA PRO A 119 1.24 -15.36 18.46
C PRO A 119 0.44 -16.55 17.91
N HIS A 120 0.28 -16.62 16.59
CA HIS A 120 -0.37 -17.76 15.92
C HIS A 120 0.54 -18.99 15.71
N GLY A 121 1.81 -18.91 16.10
CA GLY A 121 2.83 -19.92 15.82
C GLY A 121 2.87 -21.04 16.85
N GLY A 122 3.38 -22.20 16.46
CA GLY A 122 3.60 -23.35 17.32
C GLY A 122 2.52 -24.44 17.28
N GLY A 123 2.60 -25.33 18.27
CA GLY A 123 1.78 -26.55 18.35
C GLY A 123 2.26 -27.67 17.44
N ASN A 124 1.72 -28.87 17.65
CA ASN A 124 2.00 -30.05 16.81
C ASN A 124 1.26 -29.97 15.46
N HIS A 125 0.10 -29.32 15.43
CA HIS A 125 -0.68 -29.07 14.23
C HIS A 125 -0.72 -27.58 13.91
N GLN A 126 -0.67 -27.23 12.63
CA GLN A 126 -0.75 -25.84 12.18
C GLN A 126 -2.17 -25.28 12.32
N HIS A 127 -2.43 -24.60 13.44
CA HIS A 127 -3.69 -23.88 13.71
C HIS A 127 -3.42 -22.64 14.58
N ILE A 128 -4.38 -21.72 14.69
CA ILE A 128 -4.20 -20.49 15.47
C ILE A 128 -4.40 -20.73 16.98
N GLY A 129 -5.25 -21.69 17.36
CA GLY A 129 -5.53 -22.05 18.76
C GLY A 129 -6.44 -21.06 19.50
N HIS A 130 -6.51 -19.80 19.07
CA HIS A 130 -7.38 -18.76 19.63
C HIS A 130 -8.16 -18.00 18.54
N ALA A 131 -9.12 -17.17 18.95
CA ALA A 131 -9.85 -16.30 18.03
C ALA A 131 -8.86 -15.36 17.30
N SER A 132 -8.95 -15.33 15.96
CA SER A 132 -8.07 -14.49 15.14
C SER A 132 -8.50 -13.01 15.07
N THR A 133 -9.64 -12.68 15.67
CA THR A 133 -10.15 -11.31 15.82
C THR A 133 -9.56 -10.67 17.06
N VAL A 134 -8.89 -9.53 16.90
CA VAL A 134 -8.18 -8.86 17.99
C VAL A 134 -8.70 -7.44 18.17
N LYS A 135 -8.81 -6.99 19.42
CA LYS A 135 -9.28 -5.63 19.74
C LYS A 135 -8.33 -4.55 19.21
N ARG A 136 -8.85 -3.33 19.02
CA ARG A 136 -8.09 -2.19 18.48
C ARG A 136 -6.97 -1.73 19.42
N ASP A 137 -7.23 -1.81 20.71
CA ASP A 137 -6.38 -1.43 21.84
C ASP A 137 -5.37 -2.51 22.26
N ALA A 138 -5.40 -3.69 21.62
CA ALA A 138 -4.44 -4.75 21.90
C ALA A 138 -2.98 -4.22 21.82
N PRO A 139 -2.09 -4.66 22.71
CA PRO A 139 -0.73 -4.16 22.75
C PRO A 139 0.03 -4.53 21.47
N PRO A 140 1.10 -3.78 21.15
CA PRO A 140 2.08 -4.20 20.15
C PRO A 140 2.53 -5.66 20.43
N CYS A 141 2.81 -6.45 19.40
CA CYS A 141 2.99 -7.92 19.41
C CYS A 141 1.69 -8.75 19.47
N GLN A 142 0.69 -8.36 20.27
CA GLN A 142 -0.57 -9.12 20.36
C GLN A 142 -1.56 -8.75 19.23
N LYS A 143 -1.39 -7.56 18.63
CA LYS A 143 -2.20 -7.05 17.52
C LYS A 143 -1.88 -7.73 16.18
N VAL A 144 -2.25 -9.01 16.06
CA VAL A 144 -2.09 -9.85 14.87
C VAL A 144 -3.43 -10.47 14.46
N GLY A 145 -3.58 -10.85 13.18
CA GLY A 145 -4.86 -11.36 12.66
C GLY A 145 -5.80 -10.26 12.16
N LEU A 146 -7.10 -10.43 12.41
CA LEU A 146 -8.16 -9.53 11.99
C LEU A 146 -8.38 -8.44 13.06
N ILE A 147 -7.75 -7.28 12.87
CA ILE A 147 -7.76 -6.19 13.84
C ILE A 147 -9.09 -5.43 13.77
N ALA A 148 -9.83 -5.41 14.88
CA ALA A 148 -11.10 -4.70 15.04
C ALA A 148 -12.12 -5.01 13.93
N ALA A 149 -12.12 -6.25 13.43
CA ALA A 149 -13.02 -6.67 12.37
C ALA A 149 -14.47 -6.67 12.88
N ARG A 150 -15.32 -5.84 12.26
CA ARG A 150 -16.76 -5.76 12.55
C ARG A 150 -17.54 -6.96 12.01
N ARG A 151 -17.03 -7.58 10.93
CA ARG A 151 -17.62 -8.73 10.27
C ARG A 151 -16.50 -9.61 9.71
N THR A 152 -16.69 -10.92 9.76
CA THR A 152 -15.79 -11.92 9.18
C THR A 152 -16.52 -12.78 8.14
N GLY A 153 -15.77 -13.59 7.39
CA GLY A 153 -16.31 -14.46 6.35
C GLY A 153 -16.47 -13.78 4.98
N ARG A 154 -16.82 -14.58 3.97
CA ARG A 154 -16.98 -14.11 2.59
C ARG A 154 -18.34 -13.42 2.42
N LEU A 155 -18.34 -12.20 1.88
CA LEU A 155 -19.59 -11.53 1.50
C LEU A 155 -20.26 -12.30 0.35
N ARG A 156 -21.57 -12.53 0.46
CA ARG A 156 -22.40 -13.21 -0.53
C ARG A 156 -23.70 -12.42 -0.75
N GLY A 157 -24.36 -12.65 -1.89
CA GLY A 157 -25.62 -12.00 -2.24
C GLY A 157 -25.49 -10.49 -2.42
N GLN A 158 -26.56 -9.75 -2.07
CA GLN A 158 -26.62 -8.30 -2.23
C GLN A 158 -25.48 -7.55 -1.53
N ALA A 159 -25.03 -8.03 -0.37
CA ALA A 159 -23.91 -7.42 0.35
C ALA A 159 -22.58 -7.46 -0.43
N ALA A 160 -22.39 -8.44 -1.33
CA ALA A 160 -21.24 -8.48 -2.22
C ALA A 160 -21.41 -7.50 -3.40
N ALA A 161 -22.63 -7.37 -3.93
CA ALA A 161 -22.95 -6.44 -5.02
C ALA A 161 -22.79 -4.97 -4.59
N THR A 162 -23.26 -4.60 -3.40
CA THR A 162 -23.09 -3.25 -2.85
C THR A 162 -21.63 -2.92 -2.62
N ALA A 163 -20.82 -3.89 -2.14
CA ALA A 163 -19.38 -3.68 -1.94
C ALA A 163 -18.62 -3.54 -3.26
N ALA A 164 -18.98 -4.28 -4.30
CA ALA A 164 -18.35 -4.20 -5.62
C ALA A 164 -18.61 -2.87 -6.35
N ASN A 165 -19.71 -2.18 -6.02
CA ASN A 165 -20.08 -0.89 -6.61
C ASN A 165 -19.43 0.30 -5.88
N ALA A 166 -18.90 0.12 -4.67
CA ALA A 166 -18.27 1.19 -3.89
C ALA A 166 -16.85 1.57 -4.36
N ASP A 167 -16.23 0.71 -5.20
CA ASP A 167 -14.87 0.89 -5.74
C ASP A 167 -14.86 1.45 -7.18
N LYS A 168 -16.03 1.79 -7.75
CA LYS A 168 -16.18 2.51 -9.03
C LYS A 168 -16.49 3.98 -8.77
#